data_AF-A0A925HYA2-F1
#
_entry.id   AF-A0A925HYA2-F1
#
_cell.length_a   1.000
_cell.length_b   1.000
_cell.length_c   1.000
_cell.angle_alpha   90.00
_cell.angle_beta   90.00
_cell.angle_gamma   90.00
#
_symmetry.space_group_name_H-M   'P 1'
#
loop_
_entity.id
_entity.type
_entity.pdbx_description
1 polymer ?
#
loop_
_entity_poly.entity_id
_entity_poly.type
_entity_poly.pdbx_seq_one_letter_code
_entity_poly.pdbx_strand_id
1 'polypeptide(L)'
;MTEIEWSKSTDPIKMLASLQNPTDRDLSTFSLACLRRIWALITDPRSIAAIEALEKSAGTKVPEDIALAASNVGTTSDFEPSTNFSAARAVLHAVSFSLPPQNYWYNGDRKKIARDVTFYAQLAVAATVRPLQSSHKQTNDSHSDWLMSEMERAEASAQCDEIRTIFVTPIN
;
A
#
# COMPACT_ATOMS: atom_id res chain seq x y z
N MET A 1 9.05 -3.00 19.37
CA MET A 1 8.41 -4.33 19.20
C MET A 1 9.51 -5.36 19.33
N THR A 2 9.33 -6.41 20.13
CA THR A 2 10.28 -7.54 20.24
C THR A 2 10.17 -8.45 19.02
N GLU A 3 11.13 -9.37 18.83
CA GLU A 3 11.08 -10.38 17.75
C GLU A 3 9.83 -11.25 17.83
N ILE A 4 9.45 -11.64 19.05
CA ILE A 4 8.21 -12.39 19.29
C ILE A 4 6.99 -11.55 18.91
N GLU A 5 6.94 -10.28 19.32
CA GLU A 5 5.84 -9.38 18.95
C GLU A 5 5.79 -9.13 17.42
N TRP A 6 6.94 -9.01 16.74
CA TRP A 6 7.02 -8.87 15.28
C TRP A 6 6.49 -10.11 14.56
N SER A 7 6.92 -11.29 14.99
CA SER A 7 6.47 -12.57 14.44
C SER A 7 4.96 -12.80 14.59
N LYS A 8 4.32 -12.13 15.57
CA LYS A 8 2.89 -12.28 15.89
C LYS A 8 2.02 -11.09 15.49
N SER A 9 2.60 -9.98 15.06
CA SER A 9 1.84 -8.78 14.70
C SER A 9 0.85 -9.04 13.56
N THR A 10 -0.38 -8.57 13.68
CA THR A 10 -1.38 -8.60 12.59
C THR A 10 -1.69 -7.19 12.08
N ASP A 11 -0.84 -6.22 12.46
CA ASP A 11 -0.99 -4.82 12.12
C ASP A 11 0.29 -4.32 11.43
N PRO A 12 0.26 -4.08 10.11
CA PRO A 12 1.44 -3.64 9.36
C PRO A 12 1.85 -2.21 9.75
N ILE A 13 0.93 -1.36 10.22
CA ILE A 13 1.27 -0.01 10.70
C ILE A 13 2.06 -0.09 12.01
N LYS A 14 1.73 -1.03 12.91
CA LYS A 14 2.55 -1.30 14.10
C LYS A 14 3.93 -1.83 13.75
N MET A 15 4.02 -2.72 12.75
CA MET A 15 5.31 -3.21 12.25
C MET A 15 6.17 -2.05 11.72
N LEU A 16 5.62 -1.20 10.85
CA LEU A 16 6.29 -0.01 10.33
C LEU A 16 6.71 0.97 11.46
N ALA A 17 5.83 1.20 12.43
CA ALA A 17 6.12 2.08 13.56
C ALA A 17 7.31 1.56 14.39
N SER A 18 7.42 0.24 14.52
CA SER A 18 8.48 -0.41 15.31
C SER A 18 9.87 -0.33 14.70
N LEU A 19 10.00 0.02 13.42
CA LEU A 19 11.30 0.26 12.79
C LEU A 19 11.97 1.48 13.42
N GLN A 20 13.09 1.24 14.10
CA GLN A 20 13.94 2.29 14.67
C GLN A 20 14.93 2.76 13.62
N ASN A 21 14.93 4.06 13.33
CA ASN A 21 15.83 4.69 12.34
C ASN A 21 15.92 3.94 11.00
N PRO A 22 14.78 3.55 10.37
CA PRO A 22 14.81 2.81 9.12
C PRO A 22 15.49 3.63 8.03
N THR A 23 16.31 2.98 7.22
CA THR A 23 16.86 3.59 6.02
C THR A 23 15.78 3.75 4.96
N ASP A 24 16.02 4.60 3.96
CA ASP A 24 15.16 4.71 2.78
C ASP A 24 14.91 3.35 2.13
N ARG A 25 15.94 2.49 2.09
CA ARG A 25 15.85 1.13 1.53
C ARG A 25 14.91 0.24 2.33
N ASP A 26 14.93 0.34 3.66
CA ASP A 26 14.03 -0.43 4.53
C ASP A 26 12.57 -0.04 4.27
N LEU A 27 12.29 1.26 4.22
CA LEU A 27 10.95 1.80 3.99
C LEU A 27 10.40 1.43 2.60
N SER A 28 11.27 1.41 1.59
CA SER A 28 10.88 0.98 0.26
C SER A 28 10.71 -0.53 0.14
N THR A 29 11.52 -1.33 0.83
CA THR A 29 11.34 -2.78 0.91
C THR A 29 10.01 -3.13 1.58
N PHE A 30 9.68 -2.41 2.67
CA PHE A 30 8.38 -2.51 3.33
C PHE A 30 7.23 -2.18 2.37
N SER A 31 7.35 -1.07 1.62
CA SER A 31 6.35 -0.65 0.64
C SER A 31 6.17 -1.68 -0.49
N LEU A 32 7.27 -2.26 -0.99
CA LEU A 32 7.24 -3.31 -2.01
C LEU A 32 6.54 -4.58 -1.51
N ALA A 33 6.73 -4.96 -0.24
CA ALA A 33 5.98 -6.07 0.35
C ALA A 33 4.46 -5.81 0.33
N CYS A 34 4.03 -4.60 0.71
CA CYS A 34 2.62 -4.21 0.61
C CYS A 34 2.10 -4.24 -0.84
N LEU A 35 2.90 -3.81 -1.82
CA LEU A 35 2.51 -3.82 -3.24
C LEU A 35 2.47 -5.23 -3.83
N ARG A 36 3.37 -6.13 -3.44
CA ARG A 36 3.34 -7.54 -3.85
C ARG A 36 2.08 -8.23 -3.41
N ARG A 37 1.62 -7.97 -2.18
CA ARG A 37 0.36 -8.51 -1.66
C ARG A 37 -0.84 -8.18 -2.56
N ILE A 38 -0.87 -6.98 -3.13
CA ILE A 38 -1.95 -6.51 -4.01
C ILE A 38 -1.60 -6.58 -5.50
N TRP A 39 -0.50 -7.25 -5.88
CA TRP A 39 -0.03 -7.31 -7.27
C TRP A 39 -1.12 -7.74 -8.25
N ALA A 40 -1.91 -8.76 -7.89
CA ALA A 40 -3.01 -9.26 -8.71
C ALA A 40 -4.15 -8.23 -8.95
N LEU A 41 -4.22 -7.16 -8.15
CA LEU A 41 -5.20 -6.09 -8.27
C LEU A 41 -4.69 -4.91 -9.11
N ILE A 42 -3.40 -4.90 -9.45
CA ILE A 42 -2.73 -3.84 -10.21
C ILE A 42 -2.81 -4.21 -11.68
N THR A 43 -3.73 -3.57 -12.41
CA THR A 43 -4.00 -3.92 -13.81
C THR A 43 -3.49 -2.87 -14.80
N ASP A 44 -3.21 -1.64 -14.34
CA ASP A 44 -2.67 -0.59 -15.21
C ASP A 44 -1.20 -0.88 -15.57
N PRO A 45 -0.83 -0.97 -16.86
CA PRO A 45 0.54 -1.27 -17.27
C PRO A 45 1.57 -0.26 -16.76
N ARG A 46 1.19 1.01 -16.55
CA ARG A 46 2.09 2.06 -16.03
C ARG A 46 2.40 1.81 -14.55
N SER A 47 1.41 1.36 -13.79
CA SER A 47 1.60 0.96 -12.40
C SER A 47 2.48 -0.28 -12.28
N ILE A 48 2.29 -1.28 -13.14
CA ILE A 48 3.14 -2.48 -13.20
C ILE A 48 4.59 -2.10 -13.49
N ALA A 49 4.83 -1.29 -14.53
CA ALA A 49 6.17 -0.84 -14.90
C ALA A 49 6.87 -0.05 -13.77
N ALA A 50 6.12 0.76 -13.02
CA ALA A 50 6.63 1.46 -11.85
C ALA A 50 7.12 0.51 -10.74
N ILE A 51 6.39 -0.57 -10.47
CA ILE A 51 6.78 -1.54 -9.44
C ILE A 51 8.00 -2.33 -9.89
N GLU A 52 8.02 -2.82 -11.14
CA GLU A 52 9.20 -3.53 -11.69
C GLU A 52 10.45 -2.65 -11.63
N ALA A 53 10.33 -1.36 -11.95
CA ALA A 53 11.41 -0.39 -11.83
C ALA A 53 11.85 -0.18 -10.37
N LEU A 54 10.90 -0.13 -9.42
CA LEU A 54 11.20 -0.04 -7.98
C LEU A 54 11.93 -1.30 -7.48
N GLU A 55 11.49 -2.49 -7.88
CA GLU A 55 12.14 -3.74 -7.49
C GLU A 55 13.57 -3.80 -8.02
N LYS A 56 13.77 -3.43 -9.30
CA LYS A 56 15.09 -3.39 -9.93
C LYS A 56 16.03 -2.39 -9.27
N SER A 57 15.52 -1.27 -8.75
CA SER A 57 16.32 -0.25 -8.05
C SER A 57 16.49 -0.52 -6.56
N ALA A 58 16.04 -1.69 -6.07
CA ALA A 58 15.98 -2.02 -4.65
C ALA A 58 15.23 -0.96 -3.83
N GLY A 59 14.20 -0.35 -4.42
CA GLY A 59 13.30 0.60 -3.78
C GLY A 59 13.82 2.04 -3.67
N THR A 60 14.96 2.38 -4.28
CA THR A 60 15.58 3.70 -4.06
C THR A 60 14.87 4.81 -4.83
N LYS A 61 14.92 4.76 -6.16
CA LYS A 61 14.23 5.64 -7.10
C LYS A 61 13.92 4.89 -8.40
N VAL A 62 12.92 5.38 -9.12
CA VAL A 62 12.64 4.98 -10.50
C VAL A 62 12.94 6.14 -11.44
N PRO A 63 13.09 5.89 -12.76
CA PRO A 63 13.10 6.94 -13.76
C PRO A 63 11.87 7.87 -13.62
N GLU A 64 12.10 9.18 -13.79
CA GLU A 64 11.08 10.21 -13.57
C GLU A 64 9.86 10.04 -14.48
N ASP A 65 10.09 9.67 -15.74
CA ASP A 65 9.05 9.39 -16.73
C ASP A 65 8.14 8.24 -16.30
N ILE A 66 8.71 7.18 -15.70
CA ILE A 66 7.94 6.06 -15.12
C ILE A 66 7.12 6.53 -13.92
N ALA A 67 7.71 7.31 -13.03
CA ALA A 67 7.00 7.86 -11.87
C ALA A 67 5.84 8.78 -12.31
N LEU A 68 6.07 9.64 -13.29
CA LEU A 68 5.06 10.54 -13.85
C LEU A 68 3.92 9.74 -14.51
N ALA A 69 4.25 8.70 -15.30
CA ALA A 69 3.26 7.84 -15.92
C ALA A 69 2.35 7.16 -14.87
N ALA A 70 2.93 6.63 -13.80
CA ALA A 70 2.18 6.03 -12.69
C ALA A 70 1.32 7.06 -11.93
N SER A 71 1.79 8.31 -11.80
CA SER A 71 1.02 9.37 -11.14
C SER A 71 -0.25 9.80 -11.87
N ASN A 72 -0.31 9.54 -13.18
CA ASN A 72 -1.46 9.83 -14.03
C ASN A 72 -2.47 8.68 -14.09
N VAL A 73 -2.33 7.63 -13.28
CA VAL A 73 -3.32 6.55 -13.19
C VAL A 73 -4.47 7.02 -12.28
N GLY A 74 -5.70 6.99 -12.78
CA GLY A 74 -6.89 7.29 -11.98
C GLY A 74 -7.18 8.79 -11.74
N THR A 75 -6.62 9.71 -12.53
CA THR A 75 -6.96 11.15 -12.47
C THR A 75 -8.33 11.50 -13.08
N THR A 76 -9.04 10.52 -13.64
CA THR A 76 -10.40 10.70 -14.17
C THR A 76 -11.43 10.64 -13.03
N SER A 77 -11.55 11.77 -12.33
CA SER A 77 -12.69 12.41 -11.61
C SER A 77 -13.84 11.63 -10.94
N ASP A 78 -14.07 10.35 -11.17
CA ASP A 78 -15.21 9.66 -10.55
C ASP A 78 -14.77 9.09 -9.20
N PHE A 79 -15.11 9.81 -8.14
CA PHE A 79 -14.75 9.59 -6.74
C PHE A 79 -15.46 8.36 -6.14
N GLU A 80 -15.41 7.22 -6.82
CA GLU A 80 -15.76 5.94 -6.24
C GLU A 80 -14.45 5.13 -6.12
N PRO A 81 -13.99 4.81 -4.89
CA PRO A 81 -12.76 4.06 -4.69
C PRO A 81 -12.91 2.64 -5.22
N SER A 82 -12.71 2.48 -6.52
CA SER A 82 -12.57 1.18 -7.14
C SER A 82 -11.29 0.51 -6.66
N THR A 83 -11.25 -0.82 -6.71
CA THR A 83 -10.05 -1.61 -6.46
C THR A 83 -8.83 -1.07 -7.22
N ASN A 84 -9.03 -0.72 -8.50
CA ASN A 84 -7.97 -0.20 -9.36
C ASN A 84 -7.48 1.18 -8.89
N PHE A 85 -8.40 2.08 -8.49
CA PHE A 85 -8.02 3.39 -7.96
C PHE A 85 -7.13 3.27 -6.71
N SER A 86 -7.54 2.47 -5.73
CA SER A 86 -6.75 2.27 -4.51
C SER A 86 -5.40 1.60 -4.80
N ALA A 87 -5.37 0.60 -5.67
CA ALA A 87 -4.14 -0.09 -6.06
C ALA A 87 -3.16 0.88 -6.77
N ALA A 88 -3.66 1.67 -7.72
CA ALA A 88 -2.87 2.69 -8.40
C ALA A 88 -2.33 3.78 -7.44
N ARG A 89 -3.16 4.20 -6.47
CA ARG A 89 -2.74 5.15 -5.42
C ARG A 89 -1.61 4.59 -4.56
N ALA A 90 -1.67 3.31 -4.18
CA ALA A 90 -0.58 2.66 -3.46
C ALA A 90 0.74 2.74 -4.26
N VAL A 91 0.70 2.46 -5.56
CA VAL A 91 1.88 2.54 -6.44
C VAL A 91 2.40 3.97 -6.56
N LEU A 92 1.51 4.95 -6.74
CA LEU A 92 1.87 6.37 -6.81
C LEU A 92 2.64 6.82 -5.56
N HIS A 93 2.15 6.46 -4.37
CA HIS A 93 2.86 6.78 -3.13
C HIS A 93 4.25 6.13 -3.08
N ALA A 94 4.40 4.88 -3.52
CA ALA A 94 5.70 4.20 -3.53
C ALA A 94 6.73 4.86 -4.47
N VAL A 95 6.30 5.44 -5.59
CA VAL A 95 7.20 6.11 -6.54
C VAL A 95 7.36 7.62 -6.29
N SER A 96 6.66 8.20 -5.32
CA SER A 96 6.53 9.65 -5.24
C SER A 96 7.84 10.40 -5.01
N PHE A 97 8.86 9.78 -4.40
CA PHE A 97 10.21 10.36 -4.26
C PHE A 97 11.01 10.44 -5.56
N SER A 98 10.52 9.78 -6.61
CA SER A 98 11.07 9.85 -7.96
C SER A 98 10.40 10.94 -8.79
N LEU A 99 9.33 11.57 -8.27
CA LEU A 99 8.66 12.69 -8.90
C LEU A 99 9.45 14.00 -8.69
N PRO A 100 9.34 14.95 -9.63
CA PRO A 100 9.96 16.25 -9.49
C PRO A 100 9.38 17.02 -8.29
N PRO A 101 10.15 17.92 -7.63
CA PRO A 101 9.75 18.62 -6.40
C PRO A 101 8.45 19.43 -6.52
N GLN A 102 8.08 19.83 -7.73
CA GLN A 102 6.84 20.56 -8.03
C GLN A 102 5.55 19.73 -7.85
N ASN A 103 5.65 18.41 -7.65
CA ASN A 103 4.53 17.57 -7.21
C ASN A 103 4.39 17.62 -5.66
N TYR A 104 4.00 18.80 -5.15
CA TYR A 104 3.93 19.13 -3.72
C TYR A 104 3.04 18.21 -2.87
N TRP A 105 2.12 17.46 -3.50
CA TRP A 105 1.19 16.55 -2.82
C TRP A 105 1.87 15.38 -2.09
N TYR A 106 3.16 15.12 -2.36
CA TYR A 106 3.89 13.96 -1.83
C TYR A 106 5.15 14.31 -1.05
N ASN A 107 5.26 15.55 -0.54
CA ASN A 107 6.44 16.02 0.19
C ASN A 107 6.48 15.54 1.66
N GLY A 108 6.13 14.26 1.89
CA GLY A 108 6.17 13.62 3.20
C GLY A 108 7.48 12.89 3.45
N ASP A 109 7.82 12.65 4.72
CA ASP A 109 8.89 11.72 5.08
C ASP A 109 8.60 10.30 4.54
N ARG A 110 9.65 9.55 4.18
CA ARG A 110 9.60 8.17 3.66
C ARG A 110 8.74 7.26 4.53
N LYS A 111 8.77 7.46 5.85
CA LYS A 111 7.98 6.66 6.79
C LYS A 111 6.48 6.95 6.66
N LYS A 112 6.09 8.20 6.38
CA LYS A 112 4.70 8.56 6.05
C LYS A 112 4.28 7.91 4.74
N ILE A 113 5.15 7.90 3.73
CA ILE A 113 4.84 7.29 2.44
C ILE A 113 4.64 5.79 2.55
N ALA A 114 5.49 5.06 3.28
CA ALA A 114 5.29 3.64 3.53
C ALA A 114 3.93 3.36 4.23
N ARG A 115 3.53 4.24 5.16
CA ARG A 115 2.20 4.19 5.79
C ARG A 115 1.07 4.42 4.78
N ASP A 116 1.20 5.40 3.90
CA ASP A 116 0.19 5.68 2.86
C ASP A 116 0.08 4.50 1.87
N VAL A 117 1.21 3.90 1.44
CA VAL A 117 1.22 2.68 0.60
C VAL A 117 0.46 1.55 1.28
N THR A 118 0.73 1.30 2.57
CA THR A 118 0.05 0.27 3.37
C THR A 118 -1.46 0.51 3.39
N PHE A 119 -1.86 1.74 3.68
CA PHE A 119 -3.27 2.14 3.75
C PHE A 119 -4.00 1.92 2.42
N TYR A 120 -3.42 2.36 1.30
CA TYR A 120 -4.03 2.19 -0.01
C TYR A 120 -4.03 0.73 -0.48
N ALA A 121 -3.04 -0.08 -0.10
CA ALA A 121 -3.05 -1.51 -0.36
C ALA A 121 -4.22 -2.20 0.38
N GLN A 122 -4.43 -1.86 1.65
CA GLN A 122 -5.59 -2.35 2.43
C GLN A 122 -6.92 -1.91 1.80
N LEU A 123 -7.02 -0.65 1.36
CA LEU A 123 -8.23 -0.17 0.66
C LEU A 123 -8.48 -0.88 -0.67
N ALA A 124 -7.42 -1.23 -1.42
CA ALA A 124 -7.56 -1.95 -2.68
C ALA A 124 -8.20 -3.32 -2.45
N VAL A 125 -7.76 -4.05 -1.43
CA VAL A 125 -8.35 -5.35 -1.08
C VAL A 125 -9.76 -5.17 -0.53
N ALA A 126 -10.00 -4.21 0.37
CA ALA A 126 -11.33 -3.96 0.91
C ALA A 126 -12.35 -3.64 -0.20
N ALA A 127 -11.95 -2.91 -1.24
CA ALA A 127 -12.79 -2.61 -2.39
C ALA A 127 -13.15 -3.84 -3.23
N THR A 128 -12.39 -4.94 -3.17
CA THR A 128 -12.77 -6.20 -3.85
C THR A 128 -13.94 -6.91 -3.19
N VAL A 129 -14.20 -6.61 -1.90
CA VAL A 129 -15.21 -7.34 -1.13
C VAL A 129 -16.37 -6.47 -0.67
N ARG A 130 -16.23 -5.14 -0.68
CA ARG A 130 -17.41 -4.27 -0.67
C ARG A 130 -18.24 -4.63 -1.91
N PRO A 131 -19.46 -5.16 -1.76
CA PRO A 131 -20.35 -5.28 -2.89
C PRO A 131 -20.51 -3.87 -3.48
N LEU A 132 -20.74 -3.77 -4.79
CA LEU A 132 -21.28 -2.58 -5.45
C LEU A 132 -22.66 -2.27 -4.81
N GLN A 133 -22.67 -1.72 -3.60
CA GLN A 133 -23.86 -1.41 -2.81
C GLN A 133 -24.54 -0.13 -3.29
N SER A 134 -24.17 0.38 -4.46
CA SER A 134 -24.74 1.59 -5.06
C SER A 134 -26.22 1.46 -5.49
N SER A 135 -26.92 0.37 -5.13
CA SER A 135 -28.36 0.21 -5.42
C SER A 135 -29.25 -0.24 -4.26
N HIS A 136 -28.72 -0.60 -3.08
CA HIS A 136 -29.56 -1.04 -1.96
C HIS A 136 -29.42 -0.15 -0.73
N LYS A 137 -30.56 0.42 -0.32
CA LYS A 137 -30.74 1.21 0.90
C LYS A 137 -29.90 0.63 2.03
N GLN A 138 -28.97 1.46 2.53
CA GLN A 138 -28.22 1.27 3.77
C GLN A 138 -29.20 0.87 4.88
N THR A 139 -29.33 -0.43 5.10
CA THR A 139 -29.87 -0.93 6.37
C THR A 139 -28.69 -0.98 7.29
N ASN A 140 -28.85 -0.39 8.47
CA ASN A 140 -27.83 -0.27 9.50
C ASN A 140 -27.60 -1.65 10.14
N ASP A 141 -27.08 -2.59 9.35
CA ASP A 141 -26.91 -3.99 9.72
C ASP A 141 -25.53 -4.18 10.35
N SER A 142 -25.52 -4.33 11.68
CA SER A 142 -24.33 -4.59 12.48
C SER A 142 -23.54 -5.83 12.03
N HIS A 143 -24.18 -6.76 11.31
CA HIS A 143 -23.50 -7.91 10.71
C HIS A 143 -22.58 -7.51 9.56
N SER A 144 -22.98 -6.54 8.73
CA SER A 144 -22.15 -6.03 7.63
C SER A 144 -20.91 -5.31 8.14
N ASP A 145 -21.06 -4.48 9.18
CA ASP A 145 -19.94 -3.77 9.82
C ASP A 145 -18.94 -4.74 10.47
N TRP A 146 -19.44 -5.78 11.13
CA TRP A 146 -18.61 -6.83 11.72
C TRP A 146 -17.82 -7.59 10.64
N LEU A 147 -18.48 -8.01 9.56
CA LEU A 147 -17.84 -8.74 8.46
C LEU A 147 -16.74 -7.89 7.82
N MET A 148 -17.02 -6.63 7.50
CA MET A 148 -16.02 -5.70 6.96
C MET A 148 -14.80 -5.55 7.88
N SER A 149 -15.03 -5.44 9.20
CA SER A 149 -13.96 -5.35 10.18
C SER A 149 -13.11 -6.62 10.25
N GLU A 150 -13.72 -7.81 10.13
CA GLU A 150 -12.98 -9.09 10.12
C GLU A 150 -12.14 -9.25 8.85
N MET A 151 -12.67 -8.79 7.72
CA MET A 151 -11.95 -8.82 6.45
C MET A 151 -10.76 -7.86 6.43
N GLU A 152 -10.92 -6.65 6.98
CA GLU A 152 -9.81 -5.71 7.18
C GLU A 152 -8.73 -6.30 8.09
N ARG A 153 -9.12 -7.01 9.17
CA ARG A 153 -8.18 -7.73 10.05
C ARG A 153 -7.44 -8.85 9.33
N ALA A 154 -8.15 -9.68 8.56
CA ALA A 154 -7.56 -10.77 7.80
C ALA A 154 -6.56 -10.26 6.76
N GLU A 155 -6.90 -9.16 6.06
CA GLU A 155 -5.98 -8.55 5.09
C GLU A 155 -4.76 -7.93 5.76
N ALA A 156 -4.93 -7.20 6.87
CA ALA A 156 -3.82 -6.67 7.63
C ALA A 156 -2.86 -7.79 8.10
N SER A 157 -3.40 -8.93 8.53
CA SER A 157 -2.60 -10.11 8.88
C SER A 157 -1.84 -10.67 7.68
N ALA A 158 -2.48 -10.81 6.52
CA ALA A 158 -1.82 -11.30 5.30
C ALA A 158 -0.70 -10.36 4.83
N GLN A 159 -0.87 -9.04 4.98
CA GLN A 159 0.21 -8.08 4.72
C GLN A 159 1.39 -8.27 5.67
N CYS A 160 1.14 -8.54 6.95
CA CYS A 160 2.21 -8.83 7.91
C CYS A 160 3.01 -10.07 7.50
N ASP A 161 2.38 -11.10 6.95
CA ASP A 161 3.06 -12.31 6.47
C ASP A 161 3.98 -12.02 5.27
N GLU A 162 3.49 -11.23 4.31
CA GLU A 162 4.30 -10.79 3.16
C GLU A 162 5.48 -9.92 3.60
N ILE A 163 5.24 -9.00 4.55
CA ILE A 163 6.30 -8.18 5.16
C ILE A 163 7.35 -9.07 5.80
N ARG A 164 6.99 -10.09 6.59
CA ARG A 164 7.98 -10.99 7.22
C ARG A 164 8.78 -11.80 6.21
N THR A 165 8.18 -12.16 5.07
CA THR A 165 8.84 -12.96 4.04
C THR A 165 9.98 -12.19 3.36
N ILE A 166 9.79 -10.89 3.17
CA ILE A 166 10.74 -10.03 2.44
C ILE A 166 11.65 -9.26 3.41
N PHE A 167 11.10 -8.86 4.56
CA PHE A 167 11.73 -8.01 5.55
C PHE A 167 12.20 -8.88 6.73
N VAL A 168 13.39 -9.47 6.58
CA VAL A 168 14.04 -10.24 7.66
C VAL A 168 14.36 -9.28 8.82
N THR A 169 14.03 -9.72 10.02
CA THR A 169 13.79 -8.95 11.25
C THR A 169 14.68 -7.69 11.43
N PRO A 170 14.10 -6.47 11.53
CA PRO A 170 14.84 -5.21 11.74
C PRO A 170 15.33 -4.98 13.18
N ILE A 171 15.06 -5.93 14.08
CA ILE A 171 15.10 -5.67 15.51
C ILE A 171 16.54 -5.84 15.99
N ASN A 172 17.28 -4.74 15.94
CA ASN A 172 18.45 -4.52 16.79
C ASN A 172 18.04 -3.64 17.96
#